data_AF-A0A6B3C8P7-F1
#
_entry.id   AF-A0A6B3C8P7-F1
#
_cell.length_a   1.000
_cell.length_b   1.000
_cell.length_c   1.000
_cell.angle_alpha   90.00
_cell.angle_beta   90.00
_cell.angle_gamma   90.00
#
_symmetry.space_group_name_H-M   'P 1'
#
loop_
_entity.id
_entity.type
_entity.pdbx_description
1 polymer ?
#
loop_
_entity_poly.entity_id
_entity_poly.type
_entity_poly.pdbx_seq_one_letter_code
_entity_poly.pdbx_strand_id
1 'polypeptide(L)'
;LRPKDLGRATPRTSEPRTHLSMGEHQALTTAQWGITREAQDELALRSHQRLAAAYDAGFFDDLVTPYRGLTRDANLRADSSLEKLAALRPTFGLGLDTPATMTAGNSTPLTDGASTVLLGSADWAAAHDLTPLAAVVDAEAGPVDFVHGVDGLLMA
;
A
#
# COMPACT_ATOMS: atom_id res chain seq x y z
N LEU A 1 37.41 8.27 13.62
CA LEU A 1 36.47 7.13 13.65
C LEU A 1 35.97 6.97 15.09
N ARG A 2 34.68 7.13 15.35
CA ARG A 2 34.10 6.90 16.70
C ARG A 2 33.66 5.43 16.79
N PRO A 3 33.64 4.81 17.99
CA PRO A 3 33.23 3.41 18.15
C PRO A 3 31.84 3.09 17.54
N LYS A 4 30.90 4.04 17.57
CA LYS A 4 29.57 3.91 16.95
C LYS A 4 29.59 3.85 15.42
N ASP A 5 30.64 4.35 14.78
CA ASP A 5 30.80 4.37 13.33
C ASP A 5 31.28 3.00 12.79
N LEU A 6 31.62 2.04 13.68
CA LEU A 6 32.05 0.67 13.36
C LEU A 6 30.92 -0.38 13.52
N GLY A 7 29.74 0.04 13.96
CA GLY A 7 28.57 -0.84 14.08
C GLY A 7 27.93 -1.15 12.72
N ARG A 8 27.36 -2.35 12.57
CA ARG A 8 26.54 -2.68 11.40
C ARG A 8 25.34 -1.73 11.37
N ALA A 9 25.19 -0.94 10.31
CA ALA A 9 23.98 -0.17 10.09
C ALA A 9 22.82 -1.14 9.83
N THR A 10 21.97 -1.35 10.83
CA THR A 10 20.72 -2.10 10.62
C THR A 10 19.85 -1.29 9.68
N PRO A 11 19.44 -1.83 8.51
CA PRO A 11 18.52 -1.15 7.63
C PRO A 11 17.25 -0.82 8.40
N ARG A 12 16.85 0.45 8.40
CA ARG A 12 15.57 0.89 8.95
C ARG A 12 14.69 1.33 7.79
N THR A 13 13.40 1.07 7.91
CA THR A 13 12.36 1.57 7.00
C THR A 13 11.99 3.02 7.29
N SER A 14 12.71 3.69 8.19
CA SER A 14 12.56 5.11 8.50
C SER A 14 13.09 5.95 7.35
N GLU A 15 12.32 6.95 6.94
CA GLU A 15 12.74 7.93 5.96
C GLU A 15 13.91 8.77 6.54
N PRO A 16 15.02 8.98 5.81
CA PRO A 16 16.24 9.59 6.37
C PRO A 16 16.12 11.04 6.86
N ARG A 17 15.22 11.84 6.31
CA ARG A 17 15.02 13.27 6.59
C ARG A 17 14.03 13.48 7.74
N THR A 18 12.96 12.70 7.80
CA THR A 18 11.95 12.83 8.88
C THR A 18 12.21 11.89 10.05
N HIS A 19 13.00 10.82 9.84
CA HIS A 19 13.22 9.71 10.77
C HIS A 19 11.95 8.91 11.12
N LEU A 20 10.86 9.14 10.41
CA LEU A 20 9.58 8.46 10.60
C LEU A 20 9.46 7.29 9.60
N SER A 21 8.76 6.23 10.00
CA SER A 21 8.36 5.16 9.06
C SER A 21 7.14 5.61 8.24
N MET A 22 6.83 4.93 7.13
CA MET A 22 5.60 5.24 6.36
C MET A 22 4.33 5.17 7.22
N GLY A 23 4.24 4.21 8.14
CA GLY A 23 3.11 4.12 9.06
C GLY A 23 3.02 5.28 10.05
N GLU A 24 4.15 5.81 10.51
CA GLU A 24 4.16 7.01 11.38
C GLU A 24 3.74 8.28 10.62
N HIS A 25 4.14 8.41 9.36
CA HIS A 25 3.66 9.51 8.52
C HIS A 25 2.14 9.44 8.33
N GLN A 26 1.61 8.26 7.99
CA GLN A 26 0.16 8.08 7.83
C GLN A 26 -0.60 8.30 9.16
N ALA A 27 -0.01 7.95 10.31
CA ALA A 27 -0.63 8.21 11.61
C ALA A 27 -0.74 9.71 11.89
N LEU A 28 0.28 10.50 11.52
CA LEU A 28 0.23 11.96 11.61
C LEU A 28 -0.83 12.55 10.68
N THR A 29 -0.87 12.10 9.42
CA THR A 29 -1.85 12.57 8.43
C THR A 29 -3.28 12.26 8.87
N THR A 30 -3.56 11.03 9.31
CA THR A 30 -4.89 10.63 9.80
C THR A 30 -5.30 11.44 11.02
N ALA A 31 -4.38 11.71 11.96
CA ALA A 31 -4.64 12.57 13.10
C ALA A 31 -4.92 14.03 12.70
N GLN A 32 -4.11 14.60 11.81
CA GLN A 32 -4.27 15.98 11.32
C GLN A 32 -5.61 16.18 10.60
N TRP A 33 -6.07 15.17 9.86
CA TRP A 33 -7.30 15.23 9.08
C TRP A 33 -8.53 14.70 9.84
N GLY A 34 -8.36 14.23 11.08
CA GLY A 34 -9.44 13.70 11.90
C GLY A 34 -10.07 12.41 11.33
N ILE A 35 -9.29 11.58 10.62
CA ILE A 35 -9.78 10.32 10.04
C ILE A 35 -9.93 9.29 11.17
N THR A 36 -11.17 8.91 11.44
CA THR A 36 -11.51 8.01 12.55
C THR A 36 -11.00 6.59 12.32
N ARG A 37 -10.84 5.83 13.41
CA ARG A 37 -10.49 4.41 13.37
C ARG A 37 -11.52 3.61 12.56
N GLU A 38 -12.79 3.89 12.78
CA GLU A 38 -13.92 3.21 12.16
C GLU A 38 -13.87 3.38 10.64
N ALA A 39 -13.61 4.60 10.15
CA ALA A 39 -13.49 4.88 8.73
C ALA A 39 -12.31 4.13 8.07
N GLN A 40 -11.18 4.01 8.78
CA GLN A 40 -10.01 3.25 8.31
C GLN A 40 -10.33 1.74 8.23
N ASP A 41 -10.95 1.18 9.27
CA ASP A 41 -11.30 -0.24 9.33
C ASP A 41 -12.40 -0.60 8.30
N GLU A 42 -13.38 0.28 8.07
CA GLU A 42 -14.42 0.11 7.03
C GLU A 42 -13.81 0.06 5.63
N LEU A 43 -12.84 0.94 5.34
CA LEU A 43 -12.14 0.94 4.06
C LEU A 43 -11.36 -0.38 3.87
N ALA A 44 -10.65 -0.82 4.90
CA ALA A 44 -9.87 -2.06 4.87
C ALA A 44 -10.76 -3.30 4.67
N LEU A 45 -11.87 -3.39 5.41
CA LEU A 45 -12.87 -4.46 5.25
C LEU A 45 -13.42 -4.49 3.82
N ARG A 46 -13.85 -3.33 3.32
CA ARG A 46 -14.39 -3.21 1.96
C ARG A 46 -13.37 -3.60 0.90
N SER A 47 -12.09 -3.30 1.11
CA SER A 47 -11.00 -3.71 0.22
C SER A 47 -10.90 -5.23 0.12
N HIS A 48 -10.86 -5.93 1.26
CA HIS A 48 -10.82 -7.40 1.28
C HIS A 48 -12.08 -8.04 0.69
N GLN A 49 -13.27 -7.49 0.96
CA GLN A 49 -14.52 -7.98 0.39
C GLN A 49 -14.55 -7.84 -1.14
N ARG A 50 -14.08 -6.71 -1.68
CA ARG A 50 -13.99 -6.49 -3.13
C ARG A 50 -12.98 -7.42 -3.78
N LEU A 51 -11.81 -7.62 -3.16
CA LEU A 51 -10.80 -8.55 -3.67
C LEU A 51 -11.33 -9.99 -3.68
N ALA A 52 -12.01 -10.42 -2.62
CA ALA A 52 -12.67 -11.73 -2.58
C ALA A 52 -13.68 -11.89 -3.72
N ALA A 53 -14.61 -10.92 -3.86
CA ALA A 53 -15.63 -10.95 -4.90
C ALA A 53 -15.04 -10.93 -6.31
N ALA A 54 -13.95 -10.19 -6.55
CA ALA A 54 -13.28 -10.15 -7.84
C ALA A 54 -12.65 -11.51 -8.21
N TYR A 55 -12.01 -12.18 -7.26
CA TYR A 55 -11.55 -13.55 -7.49
C TYR A 55 -12.70 -14.52 -7.72
N ASP A 56 -13.77 -14.44 -6.93
CA ASP A 56 -14.91 -15.35 -7.06
C ASP A 56 -15.69 -15.14 -8.38
N ALA A 57 -15.63 -13.92 -8.94
CA ALA A 57 -16.18 -13.57 -10.24
C ALA A 57 -15.26 -13.91 -11.44
N GLY A 58 -14.06 -14.45 -11.20
CA GLY A 58 -13.09 -14.78 -12.26
C GLY A 58 -12.39 -13.57 -12.89
N PHE A 59 -12.43 -12.39 -12.24
CA PHE A 59 -11.80 -11.17 -12.78
C PHE A 59 -10.28 -11.31 -12.95
N PHE A 60 -9.63 -12.14 -12.13
CA PHE A 60 -8.18 -12.32 -12.13
C PHE A 60 -7.71 -13.50 -12.99
N ASP A 61 -8.61 -14.22 -13.66
CA ASP A 61 -8.29 -15.46 -14.38
C ASP A 61 -7.29 -15.25 -15.53
N ASP A 62 -7.26 -14.05 -16.12
CA ASP A 62 -6.32 -13.63 -17.18
C ASP A 62 -5.30 -12.57 -16.71
N LEU A 63 -5.36 -12.14 -15.45
CA LEU A 63 -4.49 -11.11 -14.87
C LEU A 63 -3.41 -11.69 -13.92
N VAL A 64 -3.67 -12.84 -13.31
CA VAL A 64 -2.76 -13.47 -12.35
C VAL A 64 -2.19 -14.76 -12.92
N THR A 65 -0.86 -14.82 -13.03
CA THR A 65 -0.16 -16.05 -13.38
C THR A 65 0.26 -16.81 -12.12
N PRO A 66 -0.13 -18.07 -11.93
CA PRO A 66 0.28 -18.85 -10.78
C PRO A 66 1.80 -18.99 -10.66
N TYR A 67 2.32 -18.86 -9.44
CA TYR A 67 3.74 -19.03 -9.17
C TYR A 67 3.99 -20.00 -8.03
N ARG A 68 4.71 -21.09 -8.31
CA ARG A 68 5.06 -22.15 -7.32
C ARG A 68 3.85 -22.68 -6.54
N GLY A 69 2.70 -22.82 -7.20
CA GLY A 69 1.45 -23.32 -6.60
C GLY A 69 0.60 -22.26 -5.90
N LEU A 70 1.07 -21.00 -5.80
CA LEU A 70 0.25 -19.88 -5.34
C LEU A 70 -0.58 -19.35 -6.53
N THR A 71 -1.90 -19.41 -6.40
CA THR A 71 -2.87 -19.03 -7.46
C THR A 71 -3.74 -17.83 -7.10
N ARG A 72 -3.74 -17.39 -5.84
CA ARG A 72 -4.46 -16.21 -5.33
C ARG A 72 -3.57 -15.43 -4.37
N ASP A 73 -3.86 -14.15 -4.18
CA ASP A 73 -3.16 -13.32 -3.20
C ASP A 73 -3.27 -13.88 -1.78
N ALA A 74 -2.12 -14.16 -1.16
CA ALA A 74 -2.04 -14.75 0.18
C ALA A 74 -2.44 -13.78 1.31
N ASN A 75 -2.50 -12.48 1.03
CA ASN A 75 -2.90 -11.44 1.98
C ASN A 75 -4.42 -11.25 2.07
N LEU A 76 -5.21 -11.88 1.18
CA LEU A 76 -6.67 -11.80 1.21
C LEU A 76 -7.21 -12.39 2.53
N ARG A 77 -8.10 -11.65 3.19
CA ARG A 77 -8.84 -12.07 4.39
C ARG A 77 -10.34 -11.94 4.13
N ALA A 78 -10.90 -12.91 3.41
CA ALA A 78 -12.32 -12.91 3.05
C ALA A 78 -13.26 -13.01 4.26
N ASP A 79 -12.75 -13.53 5.39
CA ASP A 79 -13.46 -13.66 6.66
C ASP A 79 -13.27 -12.47 7.60
N SER A 80 -12.69 -11.36 7.12
CA SER A 80 -12.52 -10.14 7.93
C SER A 80 -13.88 -9.55 8.35
N SER A 81 -13.88 -8.81 9.45
CA SER A 81 -15.07 -8.15 10.02
C SER A 81 -14.64 -6.90 10.78
N LEU A 82 -15.56 -5.95 10.99
CA LEU A 82 -15.27 -4.76 11.78
C LEU A 82 -14.89 -5.13 13.22
N GLU A 83 -15.51 -6.15 13.79
CA GLU A 83 -15.20 -6.64 15.14
C GLU A 83 -13.77 -7.18 15.22
N LYS A 84 -13.35 -7.99 14.23
CA LYS A 84 -11.97 -8.50 14.15
C LYS A 84 -10.96 -7.37 13.97
N LEU A 85 -11.27 -6.38 13.12
CA LEU A 85 -10.41 -5.23 12.88
C LEU A 85 -10.30 -4.36 14.13
N ALA A 86 -11.42 -4.00 14.77
CA ALA A 86 -11.48 -3.18 15.97
C ALA A 86 -10.67 -3.75 17.14
N ALA A 87 -10.62 -5.08 17.27
CA ALA A 87 -9.85 -5.77 18.31
C ALA A 87 -8.32 -5.65 18.14
N LEU A 88 -7.82 -5.22 16.97
CA LEU A 88 -6.39 -5.06 16.73
C LEU A 88 -5.83 -3.84 17.46
N ARG A 89 -4.66 -4.04 18.08
CA ARG A 89 -3.92 -2.97 18.75
C ARG A 89 -3.28 -2.03 17.72
N PRO A 90 -3.26 -0.70 18.00
CA PRO A 90 -2.52 0.23 17.18
C PRO A 90 -1.02 -0.10 17.09
N THR A 91 -0.43 0.15 15.92
CA THR A 91 0.99 -0.14 15.62
C THR A 91 1.80 1.11 15.28
N PHE A 92 1.14 2.22 14.93
CA PHE A 92 1.77 3.50 14.59
C PHE A 92 1.06 4.66 15.31
N GLY A 93 1.73 5.80 15.46
CA GLY A 93 1.14 6.99 16.10
C GLY A 93 0.97 6.88 17.62
N LEU A 94 1.67 5.95 18.27
CA LEU A 94 1.53 5.70 19.72
C LEU A 94 1.97 6.88 20.60
N GLY A 95 2.75 7.80 20.04
CA GLY A 95 3.26 9.00 20.74
C GLY A 95 2.51 10.28 20.39
N LEU A 96 1.39 10.21 19.67
CA LEU A 96 0.59 11.38 19.32
C LEU A 96 -0.27 11.84 20.51
N ASP A 97 -0.62 13.12 20.51
CA ASP A 97 -1.56 13.69 21.50
C ASP A 97 -3.01 13.22 21.28
N THR A 98 -3.28 12.57 20.14
CA THR A 98 -4.58 11.99 19.79
C THR A 98 -4.52 10.46 19.90
N PRO A 99 -5.66 9.78 20.10
CA PRO A 99 -5.68 8.31 20.14
C PRO A 99 -5.12 7.70 18.85
N ALA A 100 -4.18 6.76 18.98
CA ALA A 100 -3.61 6.04 17.85
C ALA A 100 -4.67 5.15 17.17
N THR A 101 -4.83 5.30 15.86
CA THR A 101 -5.89 4.62 15.07
C THR A 101 -5.34 3.57 14.10
N MET A 102 -4.08 3.69 13.67
CA MET A 102 -3.50 2.78 12.68
C MET A 102 -3.14 1.42 13.28
N THR A 103 -3.59 0.35 12.62
CA THR A 103 -3.33 -1.05 13.01
C THR A 103 -2.79 -1.86 11.83
N ALA A 104 -2.30 -3.06 12.11
CA ALA A 104 -1.92 -4.00 11.07
C ALA A 104 -3.09 -4.37 10.12
N GLY A 105 -4.34 -4.30 10.59
CA GLY A 105 -5.51 -4.69 9.79
C GLY A 105 -6.00 -3.62 8.83
N ASN A 106 -5.71 -2.34 9.11
CA ASN A 106 -6.04 -1.21 8.25
C ASN A 106 -4.80 -0.63 7.52
N SER A 107 -3.70 -1.38 7.52
CA SER A 107 -2.44 -1.03 6.84
C SER A 107 -2.14 -2.02 5.72
N THR A 108 -1.34 -1.60 4.75
CA THR A 108 -0.83 -2.51 3.71
C THR A 108 0.24 -3.43 4.30
N PRO A 109 0.16 -4.76 4.09
CA PRO A 109 1.20 -5.68 4.52
C PRO A 109 2.41 -5.60 3.57
N LEU A 110 3.57 -6.08 4.04
CA LEU A 110 4.69 -6.35 3.15
C LEU A 110 4.33 -7.52 2.24
N THR A 111 4.52 -7.36 0.93
CA THR A 111 4.18 -8.35 -0.10
C THR A 111 5.35 -8.61 -1.03
N ASP A 112 5.50 -9.86 -1.45
CA ASP A 112 6.43 -10.27 -2.51
C ASP A 112 5.64 -10.56 -3.78
N GLY A 113 6.03 -9.94 -4.91
CA GLY A 113 5.35 -10.10 -6.19
C GLY A 113 6.12 -9.49 -7.36
N ALA A 114 5.71 -9.82 -8.58
CA ALA A 114 6.27 -9.26 -9.81
C ALA A 114 5.16 -9.04 -10.84
N SER A 115 5.33 -8.03 -11.70
CA SER A 115 4.42 -7.70 -12.80
C SER A 115 5.21 -7.28 -14.03
N THR A 116 4.66 -7.49 -15.23
CA THR A 116 5.24 -7.03 -16.49
C THR A 116 4.16 -6.46 -17.39
N VAL A 117 4.53 -5.47 -18.21
CA VAL A 117 3.68 -4.86 -19.23
C VAL A 117 4.51 -4.73 -20.50
N LEU A 118 3.97 -5.20 -21.63
CA LEU A 118 4.57 -4.99 -22.94
C LEU A 118 4.03 -3.69 -23.54
N LEU A 119 4.91 -2.71 -23.73
CA LEU A 119 4.60 -1.44 -24.37
C LEU A 119 5.20 -1.40 -25.77
N GLY A 120 4.41 -0.91 -26.74
CA GLY A 120 4.82 -0.76 -28.13
C GLY A 120 3.90 0.21 -28.88
N SER A 121 4.33 0.63 -30.06
CA SER A 121 3.47 1.41 -30.95
C SER A 121 2.38 0.54 -31.58
N ALA A 122 1.29 1.17 -32.03
CA ALA A 122 0.22 0.47 -32.75
C ALA A 122 0.74 -0.24 -34.01
N ASP A 123 1.65 0.40 -34.76
CA ASP A 123 2.25 -0.20 -35.96
C ASP A 123 3.09 -1.43 -35.64
N TRP A 124 3.86 -1.41 -34.55
CA TRP A 124 4.65 -2.56 -34.12
C TRP A 124 3.74 -3.71 -33.68
N ALA A 125 2.67 -3.42 -32.94
CA ALA A 125 1.69 -4.43 -32.55
C ALA A 125 1.00 -5.05 -33.77
N ALA A 126 0.59 -4.24 -34.75
CA ALA A 126 -0.02 -4.71 -36.00
C ALA A 126 0.93 -5.59 -36.83
N ALA A 127 2.22 -5.23 -36.90
CA ALA A 127 3.23 -6.02 -37.61
C ALA A 127 3.55 -7.37 -36.94
N HIS A 128 3.18 -7.56 -35.67
CA HIS A 128 3.39 -8.79 -34.90
C HIS A 128 2.07 -9.51 -34.55
N ASP A 129 0.95 -9.13 -35.19
CA ASP A 129 -0.37 -9.71 -34.93
C ASP A 129 -0.82 -9.63 -33.45
N LEU A 130 -0.39 -8.59 -32.74
CA LEU A 130 -0.75 -8.35 -31.34
C LEU A 130 -1.97 -7.41 -31.25
N THR A 131 -2.92 -7.76 -30.38
CA THR A 131 -4.08 -6.90 -30.07
C THR A 131 -3.75 -5.95 -28.92
N PRO A 132 -3.73 -4.61 -29.13
CA PRO A 132 -3.52 -3.67 -28.03
C PRO A 132 -4.67 -3.73 -27.01
N LEU A 133 -4.34 -3.78 -25.72
CA LEU A 133 -5.34 -3.85 -24.64
C LEU A 133 -5.77 -2.46 -24.12
N ALA A 134 -4.87 -1.49 -24.17
CA ALA A 134 -5.11 -0.11 -23.73
C ALA A 134 -4.11 0.83 -24.39
N ALA A 135 -4.39 2.14 -24.34
CA ALA A 135 -3.46 3.20 -24.74
C ALA A 135 -3.01 3.99 -23.51
N VAL A 136 -1.71 4.26 -23.42
CA VAL A 136 -1.18 5.24 -22.45
C VAL A 136 -1.47 6.62 -23.01
N VAL A 137 -2.34 7.38 -22.33
CA VAL A 137 -2.77 8.71 -22.78
C VAL A 137 -1.87 9.80 -22.20
N ASP A 138 -1.65 9.75 -20.88
CA ASP A 138 -0.83 10.72 -20.15
C ASP A 138 -0.34 10.13 -18.80
N ALA A 139 0.69 10.74 -18.21
CA ALA A 139 1.19 10.43 -16.89
C ALA A 139 1.77 11.69 -16.22
N GLU A 140 1.25 12.03 -15.05
CA GLU A 140 1.71 13.18 -14.26
C GLU A 140 2.39 12.72 -12.96
N ALA A 141 3.41 13.46 -12.53
CA ALA A 141 4.06 13.27 -11.24
C ALA A 141 4.19 14.62 -10.54
N GLY A 142 3.70 14.70 -9.30
CA GLY A 142 3.74 15.91 -8.47
C GLY A 142 4.46 15.66 -7.14
N PRO A 143 5.35 16.56 -6.70
CA PRO A 143 5.94 16.49 -5.36
C PRO A 143 4.96 16.98 -4.28
N VAL A 144 5.12 16.47 -3.06
CA VAL A 144 4.38 16.94 -1.87
C VAL A 144 5.34 17.59 -0.87
N ASP A 145 4.91 18.66 -0.19
CA ASP A 145 5.73 19.34 0.81
C ASP A 145 5.73 18.60 2.17
N PHE A 146 6.70 17.71 2.33
CA PHE A 146 6.97 17.01 3.60
C PHE A 146 7.84 17.83 4.57
N VAL A 147 8.33 19.02 4.19
CA VAL A 147 9.24 19.84 5.01
C VAL A 147 8.48 20.84 5.87
N HIS A 148 7.51 21.54 5.28
CA HIS A 148 6.70 22.55 5.99
C HIS A 148 5.34 22.00 6.44
N GLY A 149 4.95 20.79 5.99
CA GLY A 149 3.78 20.06 6.48
C GLY A 149 2.43 20.60 6.03
N VAL A 150 2.41 21.51 5.05
CA VAL A 150 1.16 22.10 4.51
C VAL A 150 0.34 21.05 3.76
N ASP A 151 1.01 20.14 3.05
CA ASP A 151 0.37 19.12 2.19
C ASP A 151 0.15 17.77 2.89
N GLY A 152 0.50 17.67 4.18
CA GLY A 152 0.58 16.39 4.88
C GLY A 152 1.94 15.71 4.68
N LEU A 153 2.43 15.03 5.72
CA LEU A 153 3.75 14.40 5.67
C LEU A 153 3.67 13.11 4.84
N LEU A 154 4.53 12.98 3.81
CA LEU A 154 4.63 11.82 2.90
C LEU A 154 3.26 11.21 2.52
N MET A 155 2.46 12.01 1.84
CA MET A 155 1.34 11.53 1.04
C MET A 155 1.93 10.84 -0.20
N ALA A 156 2.17 9.53 -0.11
CA ALA A 156 2.53 8.66 -1.22
C ALA A 156 1.44 7.60 -1.41
#